data_AF-G0S3Z5-F1
#
_entry.id   AF-G0S3Z5-F1
#
_cell.length_a   1.000
_cell.length_b   1.000
_cell.length_c   1.000
_cell.angle_alpha   90.00
_cell.angle_beta   90.00
_cell.angle_gamma   90.00
#
_symmetry.space_group_name_H-M   'P 1'
#
loop_
_entity.id
_entity.type
_entity.pdbx_description
1 polymer ?
#
loop_
_entity_poly.entity_id
_entity_poly.type
_entity_poly.pdbx_seq_one_letter_code
_entity_poly.pdbx_strand_id
1 'polypeptide(L)'
;MIFICVNTPTKTHGIGAGFMADVSAVETATRTVAKHAKSGAIIVEKSTVPCGTARMIHDILRYFRPEDKFEVLSNPEFLAEGTAIENLMHPDRILIGSSPTLSGLQAAAALKKVYAAWVPIPQILTINTFSSELAKLVANTMLAQRISSINAVSAMCEAIGLGADVEDISLAIGKDVRLGPKFLRAGVGFGGSCFEKDILSLAYLARELHLDVVADYWLAVLRVNEDQRRRFTRNVVRELNGSLRGKKIAILGFTFKEGTNDTRNSIAVHIIKELASEMPREIAVFDPGCAPHEILEEIQRIGLNKDEMERVRVCYGWRECVQQASAVCILTQWRQFRGQHLGATAGSSRNMAMLTDDGLATDTQEACISEMAIRDLERLSRQQVEAPSDDPLGRLKPLPPCPKDCSQCGRGGREQAQEMVNWVEAADMMQEPRWVFDGRNIVNHLELQRLGFRVRGIGKGQILENTRENRGSSRKLPKELET
;
A
#
# COMPACT_ATOMS: atom_id res chain seq x y z
N MET A 1 25.58 21.11 -9.63
CA MET A 1 24.46 20.24 -10.07
C MET A 1 23.17 20.91 -9.69
N ILE A 2 22.13 20.76 -10.52
CA ILE A 2 20.79 21.32 -10.29
C ILE A 2 19.81 20.17 -10.40
N PHE A 3 19.06 19.87 -9.34
CA PHE A 3 18.02 18.83 -9.34
C PHE A 3 16.67 19.44 -9.71
N ILE A 4 15.95 18.78 -10.61
CA ILE A 4 14.55 19.09 -10.93
C ILE A 4 13.68 18.05 -10.21
N CYS A 5 13.01 18.51 -9.14
CA CYS A 5 12.16 17.71 -8.26
C CYS A 5 10.75 18.34 -8.16
N VAL A 6 10.10 18.55 -9.30
CA VAL A 6 8.76 19.15 -9.38
C VAL A 6 7.68 18.08 -9.55
N ASN A 7 6.45 18.42 -9.20
CA ASN A 7 5.30 17.53 -9.41
C ASN A 7 4.99 17.36 -10.90
N THR A 8 4.58 16.15 -11.25
CA THR A 8 4.15 15.75 -12.61
C THR A 8 2.81 15.02 -12.51
N PRO A 9 1.70 15.76 -12.25
CA PRO A 9 0.38 15.17 -12.11
C PRO A 9 -0.08 14.55 -13.44
N THR A 10 -1.08 13.66 -13.41
CA THR A 10 -1.65 13.12 -14.66
C THR A 10 -2.36 14.24 -15.44
N LYS A 11 -2.19 14.29 -16.76
CA LYS A 11 -2.89 15.21 -17.65
C LYS A 11 -4.40 15.00 -17.56
N THR A 12 -5.15 16.10 -17.48
CA THR A 12 -6.62 16.06 -17.40
C THR A 12 -7.32 16.31 -18.73
N HIS A 13 -6.60 16.82 -19.74
CA HIS A 13 -7.16 17.19 -21.04
C HIS A 13 -6.13 17.04 -22.17
N GLY A 14 -6.63 16.98 -23.41
CA GLY A 14 -5.83 16.83 -24.62
C GLY A 14 -5.27 15.42 -24.84
N ILE A 15 -4.28 15.30 -25.74
CA ILE A 15 -3.64 14.03 -26.08
C ILE A 15 -2.96 13.43 -24.84
N GLY A 16 -3.25 12.16 -24.55
CA GLY A 16 -2.73 11.45 -23.38
C GLY A 16 -3.40 11.82 -22.05
N ALA A 17 -4.55 12.52 -22.08
CA ALA A 17 -5.34 12.77 -20.87
C ALA A 17 -5.72 11.47 -20.15
N GLY A 18 -5.56 11.44 -18.83
CA GLY A 18 -5.80 10.27 -18.00
C GLY A 18 -4.65 9.26 -18.00
N PHE A 19 -3.68 9.35 -18.92
CA PHE A 19 -2.60 8.36 -19.04
C PHE A 19 -1.22 8.92 -18.80
N MET A 20 -0.94 10.11 -19.34
CA MET A 20 0.38 10.71 -19.33
C MET A 20 0.53 11.72 -18.20
N ALA A 21 1.75 11.84 -17.70
CA ALA A 21 2.12 12.92 -16.79
C ALA A 21 2.20 14.28 -17.52
N ASP A 22 1.73 15.32 -16.84
CA ASP A 22 1.90 16.71 -17.20
C ASP A 22 3.31 17.16 -16.81
N VAL A 23 4.08 17.56 -17.82
CA VAL A 23 5.49 17.98 -17.70
C VAL A 23 5.66 19.49 -17.74
N SER A 24 4.56 20.27 -17.71
CA SER A 24 4.61 21.74 -17.79
C SER A 24 5.47 22.36 -16.68
N ALA A 25 5.44 21.78 -15.47
CA ALA A 25 6.30 22.21 -14.36
C ALA A 25 7.79 21.92 -14.62
N VAL A 26 8.10 20.77 -15.23
CA VAL A 26 9.47 20.38 -15.61
C VAL A 26 9.99 21.32 -16.70
N GLU A 27 9.17 21.63 -17.70
CA GLU A 27 9.49 22.58 -18.75
C GLU A 27 9.78 23.97 -18.17
N THR A 28 8.89 24.47 -17.31
CA THR A 28 9.03 25.78 -16.65
C THR A 28 10.31 25.85 -15.81
N ALA A 29 10.58 24.81 -15.01
CA ALA A 29 11.81 24.71 -14.23
C ALA A 29 13.05 24.72 -15.14
N THR A 30 13.01 23.98 -16.25
CA THR A 30 14.10 23.91 -17.22
C THR A 30 14.37 25.26 -17.90
N ARG A 31 13.32 26.01 -18.25
CA ARG A 31 13.45 27.37 -18.79
C ARG A 31 14.13 28.31 -17.80
N THR A 32 13.80 28.20 -16.52
CA THR A 32 14.47 28.97 -15.45
C THR A 32 15.94 28.58 -15.33
N VAL A 33 16.25 27.28 -15.36
CA VAL A 33 17.63 26.78 -15.35
C VAL A 33 18.40 27.32 -16.56
N ALA A 34 17.84 27.26 -17.76
CA ALA A 34 18.50 27.74 -18.97
C ALA A 34 18.88 29.24 -18.91
N LYS A 35 18.05 30.06 -18.24
CA LYS A 35 18.30 31.50 -18.07
C LYS A 35 19.44 31.81 -17.09
N HIS A 36 19.60 31.01 -16.04
CA HIS A 36 20.40 31.38 -14.88
C HIS A 36 21.57 30.43 -14.56
N ALA A 37 21.58 29.23 -15.14
CA ALA A 37 22.63 28.25 -14.87
C ALA A 37 23.99 28.71 -15.39
N LYS A 38 25.04 28.39 -14.63
CA LYS A 38 26.43 28.57 -15.07
C LYS A 38 26.74 27.57 -16.19
N SER A 39 27.56 27.99 -17.16
CA SER A 39 28.05 27.09 -18.22
C SER A 39 28.71 25.85 -17.62
N GLY A 40 28.45 24.67 -18.20
CA GLY A 40 28.93 23.39 -17.67
C GLY A 40 28.16 22.85 -16.46
N ALA A 41 27.03 23.45 -16.07
CA ALA A 41 26.18 22.87 -15.04
C ALA A 41 25.63 21.49 -15.47
N ILE A 42 25.53 20.58 -14.50
CA ILE A 42 24.88 19.28 -14.65
C ILE A 42 23.44 19.41 -14.12
N ILE A 43 22.47 19.09 -14.97
CA ILE A 43 21.05 19.06 -14.65
C ILE A 43 20.67 17.62 -14.35
N VAL A 44 19.96 17.40 -13.24
CA VAL A 44 19.54 16.08 -12.79
C VAL A 44 18.02 16.06 -12.69
N GLU A 45 17.41 15.33 -13.60
CA GLU A 45 15.99 14.98 -13.57
C GLU A 45 15.79 13.92 -12.47
N LYS A 46 14.97 14.22 -11.45
CA LYS A 46 14.70 13.30 -10.33
C LYS A 46 13.22 12.98 -10.13
N SER A 47 12.34 13.80 -10.69
CA SER A 47 10.89 13.59 -10.66
C SER A 47 10.48 12.26 -11.31
N THR A 48 9.32 11.71 -10.96
CA THR A 48 8.79 10.59 -11.75
C THR A 48 8.18 11.14 -13.04
N VAL A 49 8.93 11.07 -14.14
CA VAL A 49 8.62 11.68 -15.44
C VAL A 49 8.40 10.61 -16.53
N PRO A 50 7.69 10.93 -17.64
CA PRO A 50 7.59 10.01 -18.75
C PRO A 50 8.94 9.86 -19.48
N CYS A 51 9.13 8.73 -20.16
CA CYS A 51 10.34 8.47 -20.95
C CYS A 51 10.54 9.54 -22.04
N GLY A 52 11.76 10.02 -22.20
CA GLY A 52 12.12 11.08 -23.13
C GLY A 52 12.10 12.49 -22.52
N THR A 53 11.82 12.64 -21.23
CA THR A 53 11.81 13.95 -20.55
C THR A 53 13.22 14.53 -20.48
N ALA A 54 14.25 13.74 -20.23
CA ALA A 54 15.63 14.21 -20.26
C ALA A 54 16.04 14.77 -21.63
N ARG A 55 15.53 14.20 -22.74
CA ARG A 55 15.73 14.74 -24.08
C ARG A 55 15.03 16.09 -24.25
N MET A 56 13.78 16.22 -23.79
CA MET A 56 13.07 17.51 -23.78
C MET A 56 13.85 18.58 -22.98
N ILE A 57 14.36 18.23 -21.80
CA ILE A 57 15.18 19.13 -20.98
C ILE A 57 16.41 19.58 -21.77
N HIS A 58 17.11 18.64 -22.41
CA HIS A 58 18.27 18.93 -23.26
C HIS A 58 17.93 19.86 -24.43
N ASP A 59 16.82 19.64 -25.13
CA ASP A 59 16.39 20.46 -26.27
C ASP A 59 16.06 21.90 -25.85
N ILE A 60 15.40 22.08 -24.70
CA ILE A 60 15.14 23.40 -24.12
C ILE A 60 16.46 24.11 -23.80
N LEU A 61 17.39 23.44 -23.13
CA LEU A 61 18.69 24.02 -22.79
C LEU A 61 19.46 24.45 -24.05
N ARG A 62 19.49 23.59 -25.08
CA ARG A 62 20.16 23.88 -26.35
C ARG A 62 19.52 25.04 -27.11
N TYR A 63 18.20 25.17 -27.07
CA TYR A 63 17.49 26.28 -27.71
C TYR A 63 17.83 27.63 -27.06
N PHE A 64 17.83 27.70 -25.72
CA PHE A 64 18.09 28.94 -24.99
C PHE A 64 19.58 29.29 -24.88
N ARG A 65 20.46 28.28 -24.92
CA ARG A 65 21.91 28.42 -24.68
C ARG A 65 22.70 27.55 -25.67
N PRO A 66 22.65 27.82 -26.99
CA PRO A 66 23.25 26.96 -28.02
C PRO A 66 24.78 26.83 -27.92
N GLU A 67 25.46 27.83 -27.37
CA GLU A 67 26.91 27.86 -27.21
C GLU A 67 27.42 27.19 -25.92
N ASP A 68 26.52 26.94 -24.96
CA ASP A 68 26.87 26.31 -23.68
C ASP A 68 26.62 24.81 -23.72
N LYS A 69 27.49 24.05 -23.05
CA LYS A 69 27.35 22.61 -22.90
C LYS A 69 26.74 22.29 -21.55
N PHE A 70 25.57 21.67 -21.56
CA PHE A 70 24.90 21.16 -20.38
C PHE A 70 24.73 19.65 -20.50
N GLU A 71 25.00 18.93 -19.41
CA GLU A 71 24.70 17.51 -19.32
C GLU A 71 23.41 17.30 -18.53
N VAL A 72 22.54 16.44 -19.06
CA VAL A 72 21.27 16.08 -18.44
C VAL A 72 21.33 14.62 -18.01
N LEU A 73 21.17 14.38 -16.72
CA LEU A 73 21.12 13.06 -16.12
C LEU A 73 19.68 12.74 -15.69
N SER A 74 19.28 11.47 -15.82
CA SER A 74 18.11 10.95 -15.11
C SER A 74 18.58 10.30 -13.81
N ASN A 75 17.93 10.59 -12.69
CA ASN A 75 18.22 10.00 -11.39
C ASN A 75 16.92 9.75 -10.62
N PRO A 76 16.14 8.73 -11.04
CA PRO A 76 14.86 8.44 -10.43
C PRO A 76 14.98 8.23 -8.92
N GLU A 77 13.94 8.63 -8.20
CA GLU A 77 13.79 8.31 -6.79
C GLU A 77 13.13 6.91 -6.63
N PHE A 78 13.43 6.19 -5.54
CA PHE A 78 12.78 4.90 -5.20
C PHE A 78 12.31 4.90 -3.75
N LEU A 79 11.82 6.05 -3.28
CA LEU A 79 11.38 6.27 -1.93
C LEU A 79 9.95 5.76 -1.77
N ALA A 80 9.66 5.21 -0.59
CA ALA A 80 8.31 4.95 -0.16
C ALA A 80 7.93 5.94 0.94
N GLU A 81 6.75 6.54 0.84
CA GLU A 81 6.22 7.42 1.90
C GLU A 81 6.19 6.69 3.26
N GLY A 82 6.37 7.39 4.37
CA GLY A 82 6.51 6.77 5.70
C GLY A 82 7.87 6.15 5.99
N THR A 83 8.69 5.84 4.97
CA THR A 83 10.08 5.36 5.13
C THR A 83 11.08 6.16 4.29
N ALA A 84 10.72 7.39 3.89
CA ALA A 84 11.48 8.16 2.91
C ALA A 84 12.92 8.48 3.37
N ILE A 85 13.11 8.85 4.64
CA ILE A 85 14.45 9.11 5.20
C ILE A 85 15.28 7.83 5.19
N GLU A 86 14.76 6.74 5.76
CA GLU A 86 15.40 5.43 5.75
C GLU A 86 15.81 5.00 4.33
N ASN A 87 14.91 5.15 3.35
CA ASN A 87 15.18 4.79 1.96
C ASN A 87 16.22 5.71 1.28
N LEU A 88 16.40 6.94 1.76
CA LEU A 88 17.47 7.85 1.29
C LEU A 88 18.83 7.49 1.89
N MET A 89 18.85 7.09 3.17
CA MET A 89 20.08 6.77 3.89
C MET A 89 20.58 5.36 3.54
N HIS A 90 19.65 4.43 3.33
CA HIS A 90 19.91 3.01 3.06
C HIS A 90 19.15 2.52 1.81
N PRO A 91 19.47 3.05 0.62
CA PRO A 91 18.78 2.65 -0.61
C PRO A 91 19.20 1.24 -1.06
N ASP A 92 18.26 0.45 -1.59
CA ASP A 92 18.59 -0.82 -2.26
C ASP A 92 19.53 -0.60 -3.45
N ARG A 93 19.29 0.50 -4.20
CA ARG A 93 20.16 1.00 -5.27
C ARG A 93 19.94 2.49 -5.53
N ILE A 94 20.95 3.12 -6.12
CA ILE A 94 20.85 4.42 -6.79
C ILE A 94 21.00 4.19 -8.29
N LEU A 95 20.12 4.79 -9.10
CA LEU A 95 20.18 4.70 -10.56
C LEU A 95 20.55 6.06 -11.16
N ILE A 96 21.54 6.09 -12.04
CA ILE A 96 21.98 7.28 -12.75
C ILE A 96 21.99 6.98 -14.26
N GLY A 97 21.09 7.61 -14.99
CA GLY A 97 21.05 7.61 -16.44
C GLY A 97 21.86 8.75 -17.03
N SER A 98 22.75 8.47 -18.00
CA SER A 98 23.50 9.49 -18.73
C SER A 98 23.59 9.20 -20.23
N SER A 99 23.97 10.20 -21.02
CA SER A 99 24.38 9.98 -22.40
C SER A 99 25.67 9.14 -22.45
N PRO A 100 25.91 8.36 -23.52
CA PRO A 100 27.13 7.56 -23.67
C PRO A 100 28.33 8.39 -24.16
N THR A 101 28.26 9.72 -24.11
CA THR A 101 29.37 10.60 -24.50
C THR A 101 30.36 10.73 -23.34
N LEU A 102 31.59 11.17 -23.65
CA LEU A 102 32.61 11.41 -22.61
C LEU A 102 32.12 12.40 -21.55
N SER A 103 31.48 13.49 -21.96
CA SER A 103 30.96 14.52 -21.06
C SER A 103 29.78 14.00 -20.21
N GLY A 104 28.89 13.18 -20.79
CA GLY A 104 27.81 12.53 -20.07
C GLY A 104 28.31 11.56 -19.00
N LEU A 105 29.30 10.74 -19.33
CA LEU A 105 29.94 9.82 -18.39
C LEU A 105 30.68 10.55 -17.26
N GLN A 106 31.31 11.69 -17.57
CA GLN A 106 31.94 12.56 -16.55
C GLN A 106 30.89 13.18 -15.61
N ALA A 107 29.75 13.61 -16.15
CA ALA A 107 28.64 14.13 -15.34
C ALA A 107 28.05 13.04 -14.43
N ALA A 108 27.84 11.83 -14.95
CA ALA A 108 27.39 10.68 -14.17
C ALA A 108 28.38 10.33 -13.06
N ALA A 109 29.69 10.32 -13.36
CA ALA A 109 30.73 10.08 -12.37
C ALA A 109 30.75 11.15 -11.28
N ALA A 110 30.51 12.42 -11.62
CA ALA A 110 30.39 13.49 -10.64
C ALA A 110 29.20 13.25 -9.70
N LEU A 111 28.03 12.88 -10.22
CA LEU A 111 26.85 12.58 -9.39
C LEU A 111 27.07 11.32 -8.53
N LYS A 112 27.71 10.30 -9.10
CA LYS A 112 28.09 9.07 -8.38
C LYS A 112 28.99 9.38 -7.16
N LYS A 113 29.92 10.32 -7.28
CA LYS A 113 30.77 10.77 -6.15
C LYS A 113 29.97 11.39 -5.01
N VAL A 114 28.87 12.08 -5.31
CA VAL A 114 27.98 12.63 -4.28
C VAL A 114 27.36 11.50 -3.48
N TYR A 115 26.73 10.53 -4.15
CA TYR A 115 26.09 9.40 -3.48
C TYR A 115 27.08 8.47 -2.76
N ALA A 116 28.30 8.31 -3.31
CA ALA A 116 29.34 7.47 -2.72
C ALA A 116 29.84 7.98 -1.34
N ALA A 117 29.40 9.15 -0.90
CA ALA A 117 29.70 9.64 0.44
C ALA A 117 28.99 8.83 1.55
N TRP A 118 27.86 8.17 1.25
CA TRP A 118 27.16 7.30 2.21
C TRP A 118 26.61 5.99 1.61
N VAL A 119 26.50 5.89 0.29
CA VAL A 119 25.99 4.68 -0.39
C VAL A 119 27.16 3.84 -0.93
N PRO A 120 27.21 2.52 -0.65
CA PRO A 120 28.20 1.63 -1.24
C PRO A 120 28.23 1.70 -2.78
N ILE A 121 29.43 1.82 -3.36
CA ILE A 121 29.62 1.94 -4.82
C ILE A 121 28.91 0.84 -5.64
N PRO A 122 28.87 -0.45 -5.22
CA PRO A 122 28.15 -1.49 -5.94
C PRO A 122 26.64 -1.26 -6.06
N GLN A 123 26.04 -0.45 -5.19
CA GLN A 123 24.62 -0.09 -5.22
C GLN A 123 24.35 1.11 -6.13
N ILE A 124 25.37 1.79 -6.66
CA ILE A 124 25.22 2.96 -7.54
C ILE A 124 25.41 2.54 -9.00
N LEU A 125 24.29 2.34 -9.68
CA LEU A 125 24.20 1.86 -11.06
C LEU A 125 24.20 3.05 -12.03
N THR A 126 25.02 2.94 -13.08
CA THR A 126 25.07 3.91 -14.18
C THR A 126 24.68 3.25 -15.48
N ILE A 127 23.65 3.76 -16.14
CA ILE A 127 23.11 3.25 -17.41
C ILE A 127 22.78 4.41 -18.36
N ASN A 128 22.23 4.11 -19.54
CA ASN A 128 21.79 5.18 -20.45
C ASN A 128 20.54 5.90 -19.90
N THR A 129 20.38 7.17 -20.28
CA THR A 129 19.30 8.04 -19.79
C THR A 129 17.90 7.46 -19.99
N PHE A 130 17.59 6.97 -21.19
CA PHE A 130 16.26 6.44 -21.50
C PHE A 130 15.96 5.17 -20.70
N SER A 131 16.94 4.26 -20.56
CA SER A 131 16.79 3.08 -19.72
C SER A 131 16.60 3.41 -18.24
N SER A 132 17.18 4.52 -17.75
CA SER A 132 16.95 4.99 -16.38
C SER A 132 15.51 5.46 -16.16
N GLU A 133 14.98 6.28 -17.08
CA GLU A 133 13.58 6.73 -17.03
C GLU A 133 12.62 5.53 -17.10
N LEU A 134 12.86 4.61 -18.04
CA LEU A 134 12.01 3.42 -18.22
C LEU A 134 12.08 2.48 -17.02
N ALA A 135 13.26 2.28 -16.42
CA ALA A 135 13.44 1.38 -15.28
C ALA A 135 12.58 1.80 -14.07
N LYS A 136 12.34 3.09 -13.86
CA LYS A 136 11.45 3.57 -12.78
C LYS A 136 10.00 3.15 -13.03
N LEU A 137 9.48 3.38 -14.24
CA LEU A 137 8.12 2.99 -14.60
C LEU A 137 7.94 1.47 -14.47
N VAL A 138 8.86 0.69 -15.07
CA VAL A 138 8.81 -0.77 -15.05
C VAL A 138 8.90 -1.31 -13.62
N ALA A 139 9.79 -0.79 -12.78
CA ALA A 139 9.91 -1.24 -11.40
C ALA A 139 8.60 -1.05 -10.61
N ASN A 140 7.98 0.12 -10.70
CA ASN A 140 6.71 0.40 -10.02
C ASN A 140 5.56 -0.44 -10.58
N THR A 141 5.51 -0.61 -11.90
CA THR A 141 4.52 -1.49 -12.54
C THR A 141 4.68 -2.95 -12.10
N MET A 142 5.91 -3.48 -11.98
CA MET A 142 6.14 -4.85 -11.51
C MET A 142 5.75 -5.03 -10.03
N LEU A 143 5.99 -4.04 -9.18
CA LEU A 143 5.54 -4.06 -7.78
C LEU A 143 4.01 -4.12 -7.69
N ALA A 144 3.31 -3.28 -8.46
CA ALA A 144 1.86 -3.28 -8.55
C ALA A 144 1.31 -4.59 -9.15
N GLN A 145 1.99 -5.13 -10.16
CA GLN A 145 1.64 -6.41 -10.76
C GLN A 145 1.62 -7.54 -9.71
N ARG A 146 2.62 -7.63 -8.83
CA ARG A 146 2.66 -8.65 -7.77
C ARG A 146 1.44 -8.58 -6.86
N ILE A 147 1.02 -7.36 -6.49
CA ILE A 147 -0.19 -7.14 -5.67
C ILE A 147 -1.44 -7.59 -6.43
N SER A 148 -1.60 -7.20 -7.69
CA SER A 148 -2.75 -7.65 -8.50
C SER A 148 -2.75 -9.16 -8.72
N SER A 149 -1.58 -9.77 -8.96
CA SER A 149 -1.46 -11.22 -9.13
C SER A 149 -1.95 -11.97 -7.89
N ILE A 150 -1.50 -11.57 -6.69
CA ILE A 150 -1.95 -12.24 -5.46
C ILE A 150 -3.42 -11.93 -5.13
N ASN A 151 -3.92 -10.75 -5.51
CA ASN A 151 -5.35 -10.43 -5.38
C ASN A 151 -6.22 -11.27 -6.33
N ALA A 152 -5.78 -11.55 -7.55
CA ALA A 152 -6.49 -12.47 -8.44
C ALA A 152 -6.58 -13.88 -7.84
N VAL A 153 -5.47 -14.37 -7.27
CA VAL A 153 -5.44 -15.64 -6.53
C VAL A 153 -6.36 -15.60 -5.31
N SER A 154 -6.44 -14.47 -4.60
CA SER A 154 -7.37 -14.31 -3.46
C SER A 154 -8.83 -14.55 -3.86
N ALA A 155 -9.25 -14.04 -5.02
CA ALA A 155 -10.59 -14.26 -5.53
C ALA A 155 -10.86 -15.74 -5.84
N MET A 156 -9.86 -16.45 -6.37
CA MET A 156 -9.95 -17.89 -6.59
C MET A 156 -10.07 -18.66 -5.27
N CYS A 157 -9.27 -18.31 -4.25
CA CYS A 157 -9.32 -18.95 -2.94
C CYS A 157 -10.72 -18.88 -2.32
N GLU A 158 -11.35 -17.70 -2.41
CA GLU A 158 -12.73 -17.50 -1.95
C GLU A 158 -13.76 -18.29 -2.77
N ALA A 159 -13.56 -18.43 -4.09
CA ALA A 159 -14.50 -19.09 -4.99
C ALA A 159 -14.42 -20.62 -4.95
N ILE A 160 -13.25 -21.19 -4.69
CA ILE A 160 -13.02 -22.65 -4.67
C ILE A 160 -13.85 -23.33 -3.57
N GLY A 161 -14.05 -22.69 -2.42
CA GLY A 161 -14.90 -23.22 -1.34
C GLY A 161 -14.36 -24.48 -0.64
N LEU A 162 -13.08 -24.83 -0.88
CA LEU A 162 -12.38 -25.97 -0.27
C LEU A 162 -11.40 -25.54 0.84
N GLY A 163 -11.57 -24.33 1.40
CA GLY A 163 -10.71 -23.84 2.48
C GLY A 163 -9.35 -23.29 2.05
N ALA A 164 -9.15 -22.97 0.77
CA ALA A 164 -7.91 -22.34 0.30
C ALA A 164 -7.71 -20.96 0.94
N ASP A 165 -6.48 -20.67 1.40
CA ASP A 165 -6.10 -19.42 2.04
C ASP A 165 -5.00 -18.72 1.25
N VAL A 166 -5.25 -17.47 0.84
CA VAL A 166 -4.26 -16.67 0.11
C VAL A 166 -3.00 -16.40 0.92
N GLU A 167 -3.05 -16.35 2.24
CA GLU A 167 -1.86 -16.13 3.09
C GLU A 167 -0.94 -17.35 3.08
N ASP A 168 -1.49 -18.56 3.13
CA ASP A 168 -0.73 -19.80 3.01
C ASP A 168 -0.06 -19.92 1.64
N ILE A 169 -0.80 -19.56 0.58
CA ILE A 169 -0.26 -19.54 -0.79
C ILE A 169 0.85 -18.50 -0.90
N SER A 170 0.65 -17.30 -0.36
CA SER A 170 1.64 -16.22 -0.36
C SER A 170 2.92 -16.63 0.37
N LEU A 171 2.77 -17.29 1.52
CA LEU A 171 3.88 -17.86 2.28
C LEU A 171 4.62 -18.91 1.45
N ALA A 172 3.89 -19.87 0.88
CA ALA A 172 4.47 -20.98 0.12
C ALA A 172 5.26 -20.50 -1.11
N ILE A 173 4.66 -19.65 -1.96
CA ILE A 173 5.35 -19.16 -3.17
C ILE A 173 6.44 -18.14 -2.81
N GLY A 174 6.29 -17.39 -1.71
CA GLY A 174 7.26 -16.41 -1.25
C GLY A 174 8.57 -17.01 -0.74
N LYS A 175 8.59 -18.30 -0.42
CA LYS A 175 9.82 -19.04 -0.06
C LYS A 175 10.70 -19.36 -1.28
N ASP A 176 10.14 -19.35 -2.49
CA ASP A 176 10.95 -19.44 -3.70
C ASP A 176 11.76 -18.15 -3.86
N VAL A 177 13.07 -18.24 -3.74
CA VAL A 177 13.99 -17.08 -3.79
C VAL A 177 13.93 -16.31 -5.12
N ARG A 178 13.45 -16.93 -6.20
CA ARG A 178 13.26 -16.26 -7.50
C ARG A 178 12.03 -15.35 -7.50
N LEU A 179 11.05 -15.65 -6.65
CA LEU A 179 9.85 -14.84 -6.45
C LEU A 179 10.02 -13.86 -5.30
N GLY A 180 10.56 -14.34 -4.17
CA GLY A 180 10.72 -13.61 -2.92
C GLY A 180 9.39 -13.31 -2.19
N PRO A 181 9.43 -12.96 -0.90
CA PRO A 181 8.24 -12.86 -0.05
C PRO A 181 7.54 -11.49 -0.09
N LYS A 182 8.21 -10.45 -0.62
CA LYS A 182 7.70 -9.07 -0.57
C LYS A 182 6.60 -8.84 -1.60
N PHE A 183 5.69 -7.89 -1.34
CA PHE A 183 4.60 -7.51 -2.25
C PHE A 183 3.65 -8.67 -2.63
N LEU A 184 3.53 -9.68 -1.75
CA LEU A 184 2.60 -10.81 -1.89
C LEU A 184 1.49 -10.78 -0.84
N ARG A 185 1.17 -9.62 -0.28
CA ARG A 185 0.06 -9.50 0.66
C ARG A 185 -1.21 -9.11 -0.11
N ALA A 186 -2.18 -10.01 -0.14
CA ALA A 186 -3.49 -9.70 -0.70
C ALA A 186 -4.24 -8.66 0.16
N GLY A 187 -5.13 -7.91 -0.47
CA GLY A 187 -5.97 -6.93 0.21
C GLY A 187 -7.05 -6.36 -0.71
N VAL A 188 -7.73 -5.32 -0.25
CA VAL A 188 -8.78 -4.63 -1.02
C VAL A 188 -8.24 -3.99 -2.32
N GLY A 189 -6.93 -3.80 -2.42
CA GLY A 189 -6.20 -3.32 -3.60
C GLY A 189 -5.01 -2.42 -3.22
N PHE A 190 -4.30 -1.93 -4.23
CA PHE A 190 -3.31 -0.88 -4.06
C PHE A 190 -3.89 0.50 -4.41
N GLY A 191 -3.31 1.54 -3.82
CA GLY A 191 -3.61 2.94 -4.09
C GLY A 191 -2.33 3.77 -4.10
N GLY A 192 -2.46 5.07 -3.84
CA GLY A 192 -1.36 6.03 -3.86
C GLY A 192 -1.09 6.60 -5.25
N SER A 193 -0.24 7.63 -5.31
CA SER A 193 -0.07 8.44 -6.52
C SER A 193 0.82 7.81 -7.60
N CYS A 194 1.64 6.82 -7.27
CA CYS A 194 2.66 6.29 -8.19
C CYS A 194 2.17 5.12 -9.07
N PHE A 195 1.61 4.05 -8.49
CA PHE A 195 1.39 2.81 -9.24
C PHE A 195 0.45 2.96 -10.43
N GLU A 196 -0.72 3.54 -10.23
CA GLU A 196 -1.69 3.73 -11.31
C GLU A 196 -1.13 4.64 -12.41
N LYS A 197 -0.53 5.77 -12.01
CA LYS A 197 0.10 6.72 -12.92
C LYS A 197 1.17 6.07 -13.80
N ASP A 198 2.06 5.29 -13.18
CA ASP A 198 3.20 4.69 -13.88
C ASP A 198 2.77 3.54 -14.80
N ILE A 199 1.78 2.74 -14.40
CA ILE A 199 1.18 1.72 -15.28
C ILE A 199 0.52 2.36 -16.50
N LEU A 200 -0.27 3.41 -16.29
CA LEU A 200 -0.94 4.10 -17.39
C LEU A 200 0.06 4.78 -18.33
N SER A 201 1.12 5.38 -17.79
CA SER A 201 2.21 5.98 -18.58
C SER A 201 2.96 4.91 -19.38
N LEU A 202 3.24 3.74 -18.80
CA LEU A 202 3.91 2.63 -19.50
C LEU A 202 3.02 2.03 -20.60
N ALA A 203 1.72 1.84 -20.32
CA ALA A 203 0.76 1.36 -21.31
C ALA A 203 0.58 2.35 -22.46
N TYR A 204 0.54 3.65 -22.16
CA TYR A 204 0.50 4.69 -23.18
C TYR A 204 1.74 4.67 -24.07
N LEU A 205 2.94 4.59 -23.47
CA LEU A 205 4.19 4.43 -24.22
C LEU A 205 4.16 3.21 -25.14
N ALA A 206 3.64 2.07 -24.66
CA ALA A 206 3.49 0.88 -25.50
C ALA A 206 2.53 1.10 -26.68
N ARG A 207 1.40 1.80 -26.48
CA ARG A 207 0.47 2.15 -27.58
C ARG A 207 1.09 3.09 -28.60
N GLU A 208 1.84 4.09 -28.17
CA GLU A 208 2.58 5.00 -29.06
C GLU A 208 3.64 4.27 -29.90
N LEU A 209 4.18 3.15 -29.39
CA LEU A 209 5.09 2.26 -30.10
C LEU A 209 4.36 1.19 -30.94
N HIS A 210 3.03 1.25 -31.04
CA HIS A 210 2.18 0.26 -31.73
C HIS A 210 2.27 -1.16 -31.14
N LEU A 211 2.49 -1.28 -29.83
CA LEU A 211 2.59 -2.53 -29.08
C LEU A 211 1.33 -2.78 -28.23
N ASP A 212 0.20 -2.96 -28.91
CA ASP A 212 -1.12 -3.04 -28.28
C ASP A 212 -1.25 -4.17 -27.24
N VAL A 213 -0.71 -5.35 -27.54
CA VAL A 213 -0.72 -6.50 -26.62
C VAL A 213 0.08 -6.21 -25.34
N VAL A 214 1.19 -5.48 -25.46
CA VAL A 214 2.03 -5.09 -24.31
C VAL A 214 1.28 -4.07 -23.44
N ALA A 215 0.60 -3.10 -24.07
CA ALA A 215 -0.23 -2.16 -23.35
C ALA A 215 -1.37 -2.87 -22.59
N ASP A 216 -2.08 -3.80 -23.25
CA ASP A 216 -3.18 -4.53 -22.63
C ASP A 216 -2.74 -5.43 -21.48
N TYR A 217 -1.56 -6.03 -21.58
CA TYR A 217 -0.95 -6.79 -20.50
C TYR A 217 -0.75 -5.93 -19.24
N TRP A 218 -0.20 -4.72 -19.38
CA TRP A 218 -0.02 -3.83 -18.24
C TRP A 218 -1.34 -3.25 -17.71
N LEU A 219 -2.29 -2.94 -18.59
CA LEU A 219 -3.62 -2.45 -18.18
C LEU A 219 -4.43 -3.52 -17.43
N ALA A 220 -4.19 -4.81 -17.69
CA ALA A 220 -4.82 -5.90 -16.92
C ALA A 220 -4.51 -5.80 -15.41
N VAL A 221 -3.34 -5.29 -15.03
CA VAL A 221 -2.97 -5.05 -13.62
C VAL A 221 -3.97 -4.11 -12.94
N LEU A 222 -4.38 -3.03 -13.64
CA LEU A 222 -5.37 -2.07 -13.13
C LEU A 222 -6.78 -2.66 -13.12
N ARG A 223 -7.15 -3.43 -14.15
CA ARG A 223 -8.46 -4.10 -14.21
C ARG A 223 -8.67 -5.04 -13.02
N VAL A 224 -7.64 -5.82 -12.67
CA VAL A 224 -7.68 -6.70 -11.48
C VAL A 224 -7.78 -5.89 -10.19
N ASN A 225 -7.05 -4.77 -10.08
CA ASN A 225 -7.13 -3.89 -8.91
C ASN A 225 -8.53 -3.26 -8.77
N GLU A 226 -9.16 -2.87 -9.88
CA GLU A 226 -10.53 -2.36 -9.90
C GLU A 226 -11.56 -3.42 -9.53
N ASP A 227 -11.47 -4.61 -10.13
CA ASP A 227 -12.38 -5.72 -9.80
C ASP A 227 -12.27 -6.12 -8.32
N GLN A 228 -11.05 -6.15 -7.76
CA GLN A 228 -10.83 -6.43 -6.34
C GLN A 228 -11.59 -5.46 -5.42
N ARG A 229 -11.57 -4.15 -5.74
CA ARG A 229 -12.32 -3.12 -5.00
C ARG A 229 -13.82 -3.35 -5.09
N ARG A 230 -14.33 -3.51 -6.32
CA ARG A 230 -15.77 -3.77 -6.58
C ARG A 230 -16.26 -5.05 -5.91
N ARG A 231 -15.43 -6.09 -5.92
CA ARG A 231 -15.73 -7.39 -5.30
C ARG A 231 -15.81 -7.27 -3.77
N PHE A 232 -14.91 -6.49 -3.15
CA PHE A 232 -15.00 -6.19 -1.73
C PHE A 232 -16.32 -5.49 -1.37
N THR A 233 -16.68 -4.40 -2.07
CA THR A 233 -17.94 -3.69 -1.83
C THR A 233 -19.16 -4.58 -2.05
N ARG A 234 -19.17 -5.39 -3.12
CA ARG A 234 -20.25 -6.35 -3.40
C ARG A 234 -20.40 -7.39 -2.29
N ASN A 235 -19.29 -7.85 -1.72
CA ASN A 235 -19.31 -8.75 -0.57
C ASN A 235 -19.94 -8.07 0.65
N VAL A 236 -19.61 -6.80 0.92
CA VAL A 236 -20.25 -6.01 2.01
C VAL A 236 -21.76 -5.96 1.83
N VAL A 237 -22.23 -5.58 0.65
CA VAL A 237 -23.67 -5.49 0.33
C VAL A 237 -24.36 -6.85 0.46
N ARG A 238 -23.76 -7.92 -0.10
CA ARG A 238 -24.33 -9.27 -0.04
C ARG A 238 -24.51 -9.75 1.40
N GLU A 239 -23.47 -9.65 2.22
CA GLU A 239 -23.49 -10.13 3.61
C GLU A 239 -24.40 -9.29 4.52
N LEU A 240 -24.74 -8.07 4.11
CA LEU A 240 -25.73 -7.20 4.75
C LEU A 240 -27.12 -7.35 4.13
N ASN A 241 -27.46 -8.55 3.63
CA ASN A 241 -28.76 -8.92 3.07
C ASN A 241 -29.14 -8.16 1.78
N GLY A 242 -28.16 -7.76 0.96
CA GLY A 242 -28.40 -7.16 -0.35
C GLY A 242 -28.83 -5.69 -0.34
N SER A 243 -28.77 -5.00 0.82
CA SER A 243 -29.04 -3.55 0.88
C SER A 243 -28.34 -2.90 2.06
N LEU A 244 -27.81 -1.69 1.85
CA LEU A 244 -27.22 -0.88 2.93
C LEU A 244 -28.20 0.11 3.54
N ARG A 245 -29.42 0.26 3.00
CA ARG A 245 -30.42 1.20 3.49
C ARG A 245 -30.72 0.98 4.98
N GLY A 246 -30.72 2.07 5.74
CA GLY A 246 -30.94 2.02 7.20
C GLY A 246 -29.73 1.54 8.02
N LYS A 247 -28.65 1.08 7.37
CA LYS A 247 -27.44 0.58 8.03
C LYS A 247 -26.36 1.65 8.08
N LYS A 248 -25.58 1.65 9.16
CA LYS A 248 -24.35 2.44 9.26
C LYS A 248 -23.15 1.55 8.95
N ILE A 249 -22.27 2.03 8.08
CA ILE A 249 -21.01 1.37 7.74
C ILE A 249 -19.87 2.21 8.30
N ALA A 250 -19.05 1.61 9.16
CA ALA A 250 -17.83 2.21 9.68
C ALA A 250 -16.66 1.86 8.77
N ILE A 251 -15.84 2.85 8.41
CA ILE A 251 -14.63 2.71 7.62
C ILE A 251 -13.45 3.04 8.52
N LEU A 252 -12.61 2.05 8.78
CA LEU A 252 -11.37 2.20 9.53
C LEU A 252 -10.20 2.21 8.54
N GLY A 253 -9.60 3.37 8.37
CA GLY A 253 -8.51 3.61 7.42
C GLY A 253 -8.99 4.33 6.17
N PHE A 254 -8.29 5.42 5.86
CA PHE A 254 -8.51 6.29 4.72
C PHE A 254 -7.21 6.60 3.98
N THR A 255 -6.04 6.60 4.63
CA THR A 255 -4.76 6.74 3.94
C THR A 255 -4.45 5.49 3.11
N PHE A 256 -3.69 5.61 2.02
CA PHE A 256 -3.47 4.46 1.13
C PHE A 256 -2.61 3.36 1.77
N LYS A 257 -1.85 3.68 2.83
CA LYS A 257 -1.06 2.76 3.65
C LYS A 257 -0.83 3.35 5.05
N GLU A 258 -0.35 2.51 5.97
CA GLU A 258 0.08 2.97 7.30
C GLU A 258 1.35 3.85 7.23
N GLY A 259 1.51 4.75 8.20
CA GLY A 259 2.72 5.59 8.34
C GLY A 259 2.79 6.81 7.42
N THR A 260 1.68 7.19 6.77
CA THR A 260 1.57 8.43 5.97
C THR A 260 0.27 9.15 6.31
N ASN A 261 0.23 10.46 6.06
CA ASN A 261 -1.00 11.26 6.06
C ASN A 261 -1.55 11.48 4.64
N ASP A 262 -0.91 10.91 3.61
CA ASP A 262 -1.34 11.10 2.23
C ASP A 262 -2.66 10.37 1.93
N THR A 263 -3.65 11.17 1.54
CA THR A 263 -4.99 10.73 1.18
C THR A 263 -5.19 10.57 -0.33
N ARG A 264 -4.25 11.05 -1.15
CA ARG A 264 -4.39 11.08 -2.62
C ARG A 264 -4.45 9.67 -3.19
N ASN A 265 -5.40 9.46 -4.11
CA ASN A 265 -5.64 8.15 -4.76
C ASN A 265 -5.76 7.01 -3.73
N SER A 266 -6.34 7.30 -2.56
CA SER A 266 -6.63 6.28 -1.58
C SER A 266 -7.64 5.28 -2.12
N ILE A 267 -7.47 4.01 -1.77
CA ILE A 267 -8.45 2.99 -2.07
C ILE A 267 -9.77 3.22 -1.33
N ALA A 268 -9.73 3.81 -0.13
CA ALA A 268 -10.91 4.04 0.69
C ALA A 268 -11.92 4.93 -0.02
N VAL A 269 -11.43 5.91 -0.78
CA VAL A 269 -12.22 6.84 -1.57
C VAL A 269 -13.12 6.09 -2.58
N HIS A 270 -12.58 5.11 -3.29
CA HIS A 270 -13.35 4.32 -4.26
C HIS A 270 -14.40 3.44 -3.57
N ILE A 271 -14.03 2.82 -2.45
CA ILE A 271 -14.94 1.99 -1.66
C ILE A 271 -16.08 2.83 -1.07
N ILE A 272 -15.79 4.02 -0.55
CA ILE A 272 -16.80 4.97 -0.05
C ILE A 272 -17.75 5.37 -1.18
N LYS A 273 -17.25 5.66 -2.37
CA LYS A 273 -18.09 5.99 -3.54
C LYS A 273 -19.04 4.85 -3.90
N GLU A 274 -18.55 3.62 -3.96
CA GLU A 274 -19.39 2.47 -4.26
C GLU A 274 -20.42 2.20 -3.15
N LEU A 275 -20.02 2.26 -1.88
CA LEU A 275 -20.94 2.10 -0.74
C LEU A 275 -21.99 3.22 -0.67
N ALA A 276 -21.62 4.47 -0.98
CA ALA A 276 -22.54 5.60 -0.96
C ALA A 276 -23.68 5.42 -1.98
N SER A 277 -23.38 4.85 -3.15
CA SER A 277 -24.38 4.57 -4.19
C SER A 277 -25.49 3.60 -3.76
N GLU A 278 -25.25 2.81 -2.71
CA GLU A 278 -26.23 1.89 -2.09
C GLU A 278 -27.14 2.59 -1.06
N MET A 279 -26.97 3.91 -0.88
CA MET A 279 -27.75 4.78 0.00
C MET A 279 -27.86 4.26 1.45
N PRO A 280 -26.73 4.06 2.15
CA PRO A 280 -26.72 3.67 3.55
C PRO A 280 -27.35 4.74 4.45
N ARG A 281 -27.64 4.40 5.71
CA ARG A 281 -28.00 5.42 6.71
C ARG A 281 -26.84 6.40 6.91
N GLU A 282 -25.63 5.87 7.06
CA GLU A 282 -24.42 6.64 7.32
C GLU A 282 -23.18 5.83 6.88
N ILE A 283 -22.17 6.51 6.34
CA ILE A 283 -20.80 6.02 6.20
C ILE A 283 -19.95 6.85 7.16
N ALA A 284 -19.51 6.24 8.27
CA ALA A 284 -18.61 6.88 9.21
C ALA A 284 -17.17 6.51 8.87
N VAL A 285 -16.26 7.49 8.79
CA VAL A 285 -14.87 7.29 8.37
C VAL A 285 -13.93 7.77 9.47
N PHE A 286 -12.96 6.93 9.84
CA PHE A 286 -11.89 7.29 10.76
C PHE A 286 -10.55 6.77 10.25
N ASP A 287 -9.53 7.63 10.25
CA ASP A 287 -8.13 7.26 10.01
C ASP A 287 -7.24 7.98 11.03
N PRO A 288 -6.32 7.28 11.71
CA PRO A 288 -5.46 7.89 12.73
C PRO A 288 -4.28 8.71 12.16
N GLY A 289 -3.98 8.57 10.87
CA GLY A 289 -2.83 9.19 10.21
C GLY A 289 -3.12 10.48 9.46
N CYS A 290 -4.38 10.82 9.20
CA CYS A 290 -4.73 12.06 8.50
C CYS A 290 -5.79 12.88 9.26
N ALA A 291 -5.79 14.19 9.03
CA ALA A 291 -6.73 15.08 9.71
C ALA A 291 -8.14 14.97 9.08
N PRO A 292 -9.22 15.12 9.87
CA PRO A 292 -10.59 14.98 9.35
C PRO A 292 -10.94 15.86 8.14
N HIS A 293 -10.37 17.06 8.06
CA HIS A 293 -10.59 17.96 6.93
C HIS A 293 -9.94 17.46 5.63
N GLU A 294 -8.77 16.81 5.70
CA GLU A 294 -8.08 16.22 4.54
C GLU A 294 -8.90 15.05 3.96
N ILE A 295 -9.51 14.25 4.83
CA ILE A 295 -10.43 13.17 4.44
C ILE A 295 -11.64 13.77 3.71
N LEU A 296 -12.28 14.79 4.29
CA LEU A 296 -13.47 15.41 3.73
C LEU A 296 -13.21 16.06 2.37
N GLU A 297 -12.11 16.80 2.23
CA GLU A 297 -11.70 17.40 0.95
C GLU A 297 -11.51 16.36 -0.15
N GLU A 298 -10.89 15.22 0.17
CA GLU A 298 -10.67 14.16 -0.82
C GLU A 298 -11.99 13.46 -1.20
N ILE A 299 -12.88 13.22 -0.24
CA ILE A 299 -14.22 12.67 -0.53
C ILE A 299 -15.04 13.65 -1.39
N GLN A 300 -14.92 14.96 -1.18
CA GLN A 300 -15.62 15.95 -2.01
C GLN A 300 -15.17 15.94 -3.48
N ARG A 301 -13.94 15.51 -3.77
CA ARG A 301 -13.42 15.45 -5.15
C ARG A 301 -13.99 14.30 -5.99
N ILE A 302 -14.62 13.30 -5.38
CA ILE A 302 -15.00 12.07 -6.12
C ILE A 302 -16.36 12.14 -6.81
N GLY A 303 -17.03 13.29 -6.68
CA GLY A 303 -18.29 13.58 -7.34
C GLY A 303 -19.46 12.78 -6.79
N LEU A 304 -19.56 12.65 -5.45
CA LEU A 304 -20.79 12.19 -4.83
C LEU A 304 -21.90 13.21 -5.07
N ASN A 305 -23.13 12.74 -5.26
CA ASN A 305 -24.29 13.62 -5.28
C ASN A 305 -24.58 14.15 -3.87
N LYS A 306 -25.50 15.12 -3.76
CA LYS A 306 -25.81 15.79 -2.49
C LYS A 306 -26.29 14.81 -1.43
N ASP A 307 -27.19 13.89 -1.79
CA ASP A 307 -27.79 12.93 -0.85
C ASP A 307 -26.77 11.87 -0.37
N GLU A 308 -25.84 11.48 -1.24
CA GLU A 308 -24.71 10.61 -0.91
C GLU A 308 -23.75 11.31 0.05
N MET A 309 -23.40 12.56 -0.23
CA MET A 309 -22.47 13.34 0.60
C MET A 309 -23.01 13.60 2.00
N GLU A 310 -24.30 13.90 2.14
CA GLU A 310 -24.96 14.12 3.44
C GLU A 310 -24.90 12.89 4.38
N ARG A 311 -24.59 11.70 3.83
CA ARG A 311 -24.49 10.44 4.57
C ARG A 311 -23.06 10.10 4.97
N VAL A 312 -22.07 10.84 4.50
CA VAL A 312 -20.66 10.61 4.88
C VAL A 312 -20.32 11.48 6.09
N ARG A 313 -19.82 10.84 7.15
CA ARG A 313 -19.37 11.49 8.36
C ARG A 313 -17.92 11.14 8.63
N VAL A 314 -17.07 12.13 8.82
CA VAL A 314 -15.68 11.93 9.28
C VAL A 314 -15.65 12.03 10.80
N CYS A 315 -15.13 11.00 11.45
CA CYS A 315 -15.07 10.87 12.91
C CYS A 315 -13.68 11.21 13.44
N TYR A 316 -13.60 11.61 14.71
CA TYR A 316 -12.32 11.92 15.38
C TYR A 316 -11.71 10.72 16.10
N GLY A 317 -12.46 9.62 16.23
CA GLY A 317 -12.02 8.42 16.91
C GLY A 317 -12.80 7.20 16.45
N TRP A 318 -12.21 6.02 16.67
CA TRP A 318 -12.82 4.75 16.26
C TRP A 318 -14.15 4.49 16.98
N ARG A 319 -14.32 4.95 18.22
CA ARG A 319 -15.54 4.83 19.03
C ARG A 319 -16.77 5.42 18.35
N GLU A 320 -16.67 6.69 17.99
CA GLU A 320 -17.69 7.42 17.24
C GLU A 320 -17.96 6.74 15.89
N CYS A 321 -16.90 6.25 15.25
CA CYS A 321 -16.98 5.58 13.96
C CYS A 321 -17.79 4.28 14.03
N VAL A 322 -17.57 3.43 15.04
CA VAL A 322 -18.23 2.11 15.16
C VAL A 322 -19.58 2.15 15.88
N GLN A 323 -19.89 3.23 16.60
CA GLN A 323 -21.15 3.36 17.35
C GLN A 323 -22.37 3.13 16.45
N GLN A 324 -23.19 2.14 16.81
CA GLN A 324 -24.38 1.68 16.07
C GLN A 324 -24.11 1.28 14.61
N ALA A 325 -22.87 0.93 14.26
CA ALA A 325 -22.54 0.41 12.95
C ALA A 325 -23.05 -1.03 12.80
N SER A 326 -23.55 -1.36 11.62
CA SER A 326 -23.89 -2.74 11.24
C SER A 326 -22.65 -3.48 10.71
N ALA A 327 -21.68 -2.75 10.18
CA ALA A 327 -20.43 -3.31 9.68
C ALA A 327 -19.26 -2.35 9.88
N VAL A 328 -18.07 -2.93 10.05
CA VAL A 328 -16.77 -2.24 10.01
C VAL A 328 -16.00 -2.74 8.79
N CYS A 329 -15.49 -1.84 7.96
CA CYS A 329 -14.57 -2.15 6.86
C CYS A 329 -13.19 -1.61 7.20
N ILE A 330 -12.19 -2.50 7.28
CA ILE A 330 -10.79 -2.13 7.54
C ILE A 330 -10.09 -1.98 6.20
N LEU A 331 -9.74 -0.75 5.82
CA LEU A 331 -9.20 -0.43 4.49
C LEU A 331 -7.72 -0.02 4.51
N THR A 332 -7.17 0.29 5.69
CA THR A 332 -5.75 0.62 5.88
C THR A 332 -5.18 -0.21 7.02
N GLN A 333 -3.96 -0.69 6.85
CA GLN A 333 -3.32 -1.67 7.73
C GLN A 333 -2.71 -1.10 9.01
N TRP A 334 -3.30 -0.05 9.58
CA TRP A 334 -2.84 0.58 10.80
C TRP A 334 -2.76 -0.41 11.96
N ARG A 335 -1.65 -0.38 12.71
CA ARG A 335 -1.45 -1.21 13.90
C ARG A 335 -2.60 -1.07 14.91
N GLN A 336 -3.14 0.15 15.04
CA GLN A 336 -4.27 0.49 15.92
C GLN A 336 -5.49 -0.41 15.71
N PHE A 337 -5.75 -0.83 14.47
CA PHE A 337 -6.94 -1.62 14.13
C PHE A 337 -6.78 -3.11 14.39
N ARG A 338 -5.54 -3.60 14.61
CA ARG A 338 -5.31 -5.01 15.02
C ARG A 338 -5.94 -5.31 16.39
N GLY A 339 -6.10 -4.27 17.21
CA GLY A 339 -6.67 -4.33 18.54
C GLY A 339 -5.70 -4.84 19.61
N GLN A 340 -6.15 -4.82 20.85
CA GLN A 340 -5.40 -5.38 21.98
C GLN A 340 -5.57 -6.90 21.99
N HIS A 341 -4.47 -7.66 22.10
CA HIS A 341 -4.54 -9.13 22.19
C HIS A 341 -5.34 -9.55 23.42
N LEU A 342 -6.33 -10.41 23.22
CA LEU A 342 -7.08 -11.03 24.31
C LEU A 342 -6.27 -12.20 24.90
N GLY A 343 -5.26 -11.89 25.72
CA GLY A 343 -4.80 -12.81 26.77
C GLY A 343 -3.29 -13.00 26.95
N ALA A 344 -2.82 -12.63 28.15
CA ALA A 344 -2.19 -13.59 29.06
C ALA A 344 -2.82 -13.35 30.45
N THR A 345 -3.76 -14.22 30.84
CA THR A 345 -4.22 -14.28 32.23
C THR A 345 -3.06 -14.73 33.11
N ALA A 346 -2.75 -13.93 34.13
CA ALA A 346 -1.80 -14.30 35.17
C ALA A 346 -2.23 -15.60 35.84
N GLY A 347 -1.50 -16.69 35.58
CA GLY A 347 -1.84 -18.03 36.06
C GLY A 347 -0.60 -18.88 36.31
N SER A 348 -0.02 -18.71 37.50
CA SER A 348 0.74 -19.72 38.25
C SER A 348 1.78 -20.54 37.48
N SER A 349 3.02 -20.06 37.47
CA SER A 349 4.21 -20.91 37.33
C SER A 349 4.20 -22.03 38.38
N ARG A 350 4.04 -23.28 37.93
CA ARG A 350 4.51 -24.45 38.68
C ARG A 350 5.55 -25.15 37.84
N ASN A 351 6.79 -25.01 38.30
CA ASN A 351 7.93 -25.82 37.92
C ASN A 351 7.57 -27.31 38.04
N MET A 352 7.86 -28.08 37.00
CA MET A 352 8.08 -29.51 37.14
C MET A 352 9.29 -29.89 36.30
N ALA A 353 10.40 -30.15 36.99
CA ALA A 353 11.63 -30.68 36.45
C ALA A 353 11.61 -32.21 36.58
N MET A 354 12.01 -32.93 35.52
CA MET A 354 12.56 -34.30 35.56
C MET A 354 13.45 -34.47 34.33
N LEU A 355 14.76 -34.62 34.50
CA LEU A 355 15.54 -35.87 34.64
C LEU A 355 15.71 -36.61 33.31
N THR A 356 16.97 -36.60 32.85
CA THR A 356 17.55 -37.30 31.71
C THR A 356 17.75 -38.78 32.00
N ASP A 357 17.49 -39.66 31.03
CA ASP A 357 18.38 -40.79 30.74
C ASP A 357 18.19 -41.34 29.30
N ASP A 358 19.24 -41.98 28.80
CA ASP A 358 19.58 -42.35 27.42
C ASP A 358 18.59 -43.22 26.61
N GLY A 359 18.68 -43.10 25.27
CA GLY A 359 18.27 -44.17 24.34
C GLY A 359 17.88 -43.71 22.92
N LEU A 360 18.69 -44.04 21.91
CA LEU A 360 18.41 -43.78 20.50
C LEU A 360 17.09 -44.40 20.00
N ALA A 361 16.23 -43.59 19.37
CA ALA A 361 15.31 -44.01 18.33
C ALA A 361 15.03 -42.84 17.36
N THR A 362 15.07 -43.14 16.07
CA THR A 362 14.67 -42.28 14.96
C THR A 362 13.18 -41.95 15.02
N ASP A 363 12.82 -40.67 15.03
CA ASP A 363 11.48 -40.23 14.62
C ASP A 363 11.50 -38.79 14.11
N THR A 364 11.03 -38.59 12.89
CA THR A 364 10.73 -37.28 12.31
C THR A 364 9.47 -36.74 12.96
N GLN A 365 9.62 -35.93 14.01
CA GLN A 365 8.55 -35.09 14.56
C GLN A 365 8.94 -33.62 14.50
N GLU A 366 7.97 -32.82 14.09
CA GLU A 366 8.00 -31.37 13.94
C GLU A 366 8.63 -30.68 15.16
N ALA A 367 9.77 -30.03 14.96
CA ALA A 367 10.32 -29.12 15.96
C ALA A 367 9.79 -27.71 15.70
N CYS A 368 8.72 -27.33 16.41
CA CYS A 368 8.40 -25.93 16.64
C CYS A 368 9.62 -25.26 17.28
N ILE A 369 10.08 -24.16 16.68
CA ILE A 369 11.23 -23.40 17.16
C ILE A 369 10.90 -22.90 18.57
N SER A 370 11.67 -23.32 19.57
CA SER A 370 11.43 -22.93 20.97
C SER A 370 11.64 -21.42 21.15
N GLU A 371 10.94 -20.82 22.12
CA GLU A 371 11.05 -19.40 22.44
C GLU A 371 12.49 -18.99 22.81
N MET A 372 13.29 -19.92 23.32
CA MET A 372 14.73 -19.73 23.54
C MET A 372 15.52 -19.71 22.23
N ALA A 373 15.20 -20.57 21.25
CA ALA A 373 15.83 -20.51 19.92
C ALA A 373 15.43 -19.25 19.14
N ILE A 374 14.21 -18.74 19.33
CA ILE A 374 13.78 -17.42 18.82
C ILE A 374 14.57 -16.31 19.50
N ARG A 375 14.76 -16.38 20.82
CA ARG A 375 15.57 -15.40 21.56
C ARG A 375 17.05 -15.48 21.22
N ASP A 376 17.59 -16.66 20.94
CA ASP A 376 18.98 -16.82 20.51
C ASP A 376 19.17 -16.36 19.06
N LEU A 377 18.17 -16.53 18.18
CA LEU A 377 18.12 -15.88 16.85
C LEU A 377 17.98 -14.36 16.96
N GLU A 378 17.18 -13.84 17.89
CA GLU A 378 17.10 -12.40 18.18
C GLU A 378 18.41 -11.88 18.80
N ARG A 379 19.12 -12.69 19.59
CA ARG A 379 20.41 -12.33 20.20
C ARG A 379 21.53 -12.36 19.17
N LEU A 380 21.51 -13.32 18.24
CA LEU A 380 22.38 -13.37 17.06
C LEU A 380 22.08 -12.25 16.06
N SER A 381 20.81 -11.84 15.92
CA SER A 381 20.41 -10.65 15.17
C SER A 381 20.81 -9.33 15.85
N ARG A 382 21.04 -9.34 17.16
CA ARG A 382 21.43 -8.15 17.96
C ARG A 382 22.93 -8.04 18.20
N GLN A 383 23.70 -9.11 17.96
CA GLN A 383 25.16 -9.09 18.09
C GLN A 383 25.80 -8.83 16.73
N GLN A 384 26.16 -7.54 16.54
CA GLN A 384 26.95 -6.94 15.45
C GLN A 384 26.26 -6.72 14.10
N VAL A 385 25.39 -5.71 14.06
CA VAL A 385 25.69 -4.49 13.30
C VAL A 385 25.34 -3.33 14.24
N GLU A 386 26.32 -2.54 14.67
CA GLU A 386 26.02 -1.24 15.29
C GLU A 386 25.09 -0.51 14.33
N ALA A 387 23.88 -0.18 14.77
CA ALA A 387 22.94 0.57 13.94
C ALA A 387 23.72 1.79 13.40
N PRO A 388 23.88 1.93 12.07
CA PRO A 388 24.49 3.13 11.53
C PRO A 388 23.65 4.28 12.06
N SER A 389 24.32 5.26 12.67
CA SER A 389 23.73 6.56 12.97
C SER A 389 22.75 6.94 11.84
N ASP A 390 21.53 7.39 12.19
CA ASP A 390 20.54 7.97 11.25
C ASP A 390 21.17 9.06 10.35
N ASP A 391 22.34 9.53 10.76
CA ASP A 391 23.27 10.35 10.05
C ASP A 391 24.61 9.61 9.77
N PRO A 392 24.72 8.87 8.65
CA PRO A 392 25.94 8.20 8.22
C PRO A 392 27.04 9.18 7.82
N LEU A 393 26.74 10.49 7.73
CA LEU A 393 27.71 11.53 7.42
C LEU A 393 28.21 12.28 8.67
N GLY A 394 27.58 12.08 9.84
CA GLY A 394 27.91 12.79 11.08
C GLY A 394 27.71 14.31 11.01
N ARG A 395 26.76 14.80 10.20
CA ARG A 395 26.46 16.22 9.95
C ARG A 395 25.14 16.74 10.54
N LEU A 396 24.21 15.87 10.93
CA LEU A 396 22.92 16.26 11.49
C LEU A 396 23.13 16.75 12.93
N LYS A 397 22.75 18.00 13.17
CA LYS A 397 22.58 18.52 14.53
C LYS A 397 21.10 18.36 14.90
N PRO A 398 20.76 17.79 16.06
CA PRO A 398 19.38 17.72 16.51
C PRO A 398 18.76 19.12 16.51
N LEU A 399 17.59 19.27 15.91
CA LEU A 399 16.84 20.52 15.97
C LEU A 399 16.44 20.80 17.43
N PRO A 400 16.46 22.07 17.88
CA PRO A 400 15.85 22.43 19.15
C PRO A 400 14.38 22.00 19.15
N PRO A 401 13.85 21.49 20.28
CA PRO A 401 12.44 21.14 20.37
C PRO A 401 11.57 22.36 20.07
N CYS A 402 10.45 22.12 19.40
CA CYS A 402 9.54 23.18 19.00
C CYS A 402 8.93 23.89 20.24
N PRO A 403 8.68 25.21 20.19
CA PRO A 403 7.93 25.90 21.24
C PRO A 403 6.55 25.26 21.46
N LYS A 404 6.09 25.21 22.71
CA LYS A 404 4.82 24.55 23.11
C LYS A 404 3.58 25.14 22.42
N ASP A 405 3.70 26.35 21.90
CA ASP A 405 2.71 27.20 21.26
C ASP A 405 2.89 27.31 19.74
N CYS A 406 3.72 26.47 19.12
CA CYS A 406 3.95 26.52 17.68
C CYS A 406 2.64 26.30 16.89
N SER A 407 2.21 27.36 16.20
CA SER A 407 0.99 27.37 15.38
C SER A 407 1.03 26.42 14.18
N GLN A 408 2.22 25.95 13.79
CA GLN A 408 2.41 24.93 12.74
C GLN A 408 2.33 23.51 13.33
N CYS A 409 2.92 23.26 14.50
CA CYS A 409 2.80 21.96 15.20
C CYS A 409 1.43 21.74 15.85
N GLY A 410 0.62 22.80 16.01
CA GLY A 410 -0.79 22.69 16.38
C GLY A 410 -1.73 22.38 15.20
N ARG A 411 -1.26 22.52 13.95
CA ARG A 411 -2.02 22.26 12.72
C ARG A 411 -1.61 20.95 12.03
N GLY A 412 -0.33 20.59 12.09
CA GLY A 412 0.10 19.22 11.85
C GLY A 412 -0.46 18.37 12.97
N GLY A 413 -1.23 17.34 12.64
CA GLY A 413 -1.90 16.49 13.62
C GLY A 413 -0.93 16.19 14.76
N ARG A 414 -1.25 16.67 15.97
CA ARG A 414 -0.74 16.00 17.17
C ARG A 414 -0.95 14.52 16.89
N GLU A 415 0.08 13.69 16.99
CA GLU A 415 -0.12 12.25 17.08
C GLU A 415 -1.20 12.07 18.14
N GLN A 416 -2.44 11.86 17.70
CA GLN A 416 -3.53 11.59 18.60
C GLN A 416 -3.07 10.32 19.28
N ALA A 417 -2.97 10.36 20.62
CA ALA A 417 -2.52 9.23 21.41
C ALA A 417 -3.16 7.97 20.82
N GLN A 418 -2.32 7.08 20.29
CA GLN A 418 -2.69 6.04 19.34
C GLN A 418 -3.54 4.97 20.04
N GLU A 419 -4.82 5.27 20.26
CA GLU A 419 -5.75 4.38 20.94
C GLU A 419 -6.00 3.17 20.03
N MET A 420 -5.54 2.01 20.48
CA MET A 420 -5.85 0.73 19.84
C MET A 420 -7.35 0.48 19.91
N VAL A 421 -7.92 -0.08 18.86
CA VAL A 421 -9.33 -0.50 18.85
C VAL A 421 -9.53 -1.59 19.91
N ASN A 422 -10.43 -1.35 20.85
CA ASN A 422 -10.88 -2.37 21.78
C ASN A 422 -12.07 -3.10 21.16
N TRP A 423 -11.81 -4.28 20.57
CA TRP A 423 -12.84 -5.04 19.88
C TRP A 423 -13.95 -5.58 20.80
N VAL A 424 -13.69 -5.75 22.10
CA VAL A 424 -14.73 -6.10 23.09
C VAL A 424 -15.72 -4.96 23.20
N GLU A 425 -15.21 -3.75 23.42
CA GLU A 425 -16.04 -2.55 23.54
C GLU A 425 -16.73 -2.21 22.21
N ALA A 426 -16.05 -2.41 21.07
CA ALA A 426 -16.68 -2.27 19.76
C ALA A 426 -17.89 -3.23 19.58
N ALA A 427 -17.83 -4.44 20.15
CA ALA A 427 -18.92 -5.41 20.07
C ALA A 427 -20.18 -4.91 20.79
N ASP A 428 -20.02 -4.24 21.93
CA ASP A 428 -21.10 -3.65 22.73
C ASP A 428 -21.71 -2.41 22.05
N MET A 429 -20.90 -1.68 21.27
CA MET A 429 -21.32 -0.45 20.59
C MET A 429 -22.03 -0.69 19.24
N MET A 430 -21.81 -1.84 18.60
CA MET A 430 -22.31 -2.18 17.26
C MET A 430 -23.70 -2.84 17.28
N GLN A 431 -24.39 -2.79 16.13
CA GLN A 431 -25.68 -3.46 15.96
C GLN A 431 -25.50 -4.93 15.60
N GLU A 432 -26.34 -5.81 16.15
CA GLU A 432 -26.39 -7.22 15.75
C GLU A 432 -27.26 -7.44 14.49
N PRO A 433 -26.83 -8.33 13.57
CA PRO A 433 -25.54 -9.01 13.53
C PRO A 433 -24.40 -8.03 13.18
N ARG A 434 -23.30 -8.09 13.94
CA ARG A 434 -22.13 -7.22 13.78
C ARG A 434 -21.12 -7.82 12.81
N TRP A 435 -20.81 -7.10 11.73
CA TRP A 435 -19.87 -7.55 10.70
C TRP A 435 -18.52 -6.83 10.75
N VAL A 436 -17.44 -7.55 10.46
CA VAL A 436 -16.10 -7.01 10.20
C VAL A 436 -15.62 -7.51 8.84
N PHE A 437 -15.42 -6.59 7.90
CA PHE A 437 -14.77 -6.84 6.61
C PHE A 437 -13.32 -6.39 6.70
N ASP A 438 -12.43 -7.35 6.90
CA ASP A 438 -11.00 -7.10 7.02
C ASP A 438 -10.37 -7.07 5.62
N GLY A 439 -10.35 -5.89 5.01
CA GLY A 439 -9.78 -5.67 3.68
C GLY A 439 -8.26 -5.77 3.64
N ARG A 440 -7.58 -5.99 4.77
CA ARG A 440 -6.11 -6.06 4.87
C ARG A 440 -5.60 -7.33 5.55
N ASN A 441 -6.49 -8.21 6.04
CA ASN A 441 -6.17 -9.37 6.85
C ASN A 441 -5.20 -9.02 7.99
N ILE A 442 -5.58 -8.04 8.83
CA ILE A 442 -4.75 -7.56 9.94
C ILE A 442 -5.30 -7.93 11.31
N VAL A 443 -6.57 -8.34 11.42
CA VAL A 443 -7.20 -8.70 12.69
C VAL A 443 -7.19 -10.22 12.91
N ASN A 444 -7.25 -10.64 14.18
CA ASN A 444 -7.44 -12.05 14.50
C ASN A 444 -8.92 -12.44 14.30
N HIS A 445 -9.22 -13.16 13.21
CA HIS A 445 -10.60 -13.51 12.84
C HIS A 445 -11.24 -14.43 13.88
N LEU A 446 -10.49 -15.34 14.49
CA LEU A 446 -11.00 -16.27 15.51
C LEU A 446 -11.36 -15.54 16.81
N GLU A 447 -10.53 -14.60 17.26
CA GLU A 447 -10.83 -13.78 18.44
C GLU A 447 -12.09 -12.94 18.23
N LEU A 448 -12.22 -12.29 17.07
CA LEU A 448 -13.42 -11.53 16.72
C LEU A 448 -14.67 -12.41 16.64
N GLN A 449 -14.58 -13.60 16.07
CA GLN A 449 -15.71 -14.54 16.04
C GLN A 449 -16.15 -14.95 17.45
N ARG A 450 -15.21 -15.13 18.40
CA ARG A 450 -15.53 -15.42 19.81
C ARG A 450 -16.25 -14.25 20.50
N LEU A 451 -16.03 -13.02 20.05
CA LEU A 451 -16.78 -11.83 20.49
C LEU A 451 -18.14 -11.67 19.77
N GLY A 452 -18.54 -12.65 18.95
CA GLY A 452 -19.81 -12.62 18.23
C GLY A 452 -19.80 -11.78 16.96
N PHE A 453 -18.61 -11.45 16.42
CA PHE A 453 -18.52 -10.85 15.09
C PHE A 453 -18.62 -11.89 13.98
N ARG A 454 -19.29 -11.50 12.89
CA ARG A 454 -19.14 -12.17 11.60
C ARG A 454 -18.00 -11.52 10.86
N VAL A 455 -16.96 -12.28 10.56
CA VAL A 455 -15.71 -11.75 9.99
C VAL A 455 -15.51 -12.27 8.59
N ARG A 456 -15.10 -11.38 7.69
CA ARG A 456 -14.71 -11.72 6.32
C ARG A 456 -13.36 -11.10 5.98
N GLY A 457 -12.38 -11.96 5.71
CA GLY A 457 -11.08 -11.57 5.16
C GLY A 457 -11.01 -11.68 3.63
N ILE A 458 -9.98 -11.08 3.06
CA ILE A 458 -9.63 -11.25 1.65
C ILE A 458 -8.96 -12.61 1.45
N GLY A 459 -9.41 -13.39 0.46
CA GLY A 459 -8.75 -14.64 0.10
C GLY A 459 -8.89 -15.78 1.11
N LYS A 460 -9.82 -15.68 2.06
CA LYS A 460 -10.13 -16.71 3.04
C LYS A 460 -11.29 -17.58 2.53
N GLY A 461 -10.98 -18.72 1.92
CA GLY A 461 -11.99 -19.68 1.49
C GLY A 461 -12.70 -20.32 2.69
N GLN A 462 -14.03 -20.27 2.72
CA GLN A 462 -14.80 -21.04 3.72
C GLN A 462 -14.98 -22.47 3.23
N ILE A 463 -14.80 -23.45 4.12
CA ILE A 463 -15.21 -24.82 3.83
C ILE A 463 -16.74 -24.81 3.83
N LEU A 464 -17.35 -25.14 2.69
CA LEU A 464 -18.78 -25.37 2.62
C LEU A 464 -19.09 -26.62 3.47
N GLU A 465 -19.49 -26.42 4.72
CA GLU A 465 -20.11 -27.50 5.48
C GLU A 465 -21.39 -27.90 4.73
N ASN A 466 -21.39 -29.12 4.19
CA ASN A 466 -22.54 -29.71 3.54
C ASN A 466 -23.73 -29.62 4.50
N THR A 467 -24.66 -28.71 4.23
CA THR A 467 -25.98 -28.65 4.85
C THR A 467 -26.79 -29.87 4.41
N ARG A 468 -26.48 -31.05 4.98
CA ARG A 468 -27.24 -32.29 4.78
C ARG A 468 -27.86 -32.86 6.07
N GLU A 469 -27.72 -32.19 7.20
CA GLU A 469 -28.36 -32.63 8.45
C GLU A 469 -29.34 -31.58 8.98
N ASN A 470 -30.51 -31.45 8.34
CA ASN A 470 -31.77 -31.05 9.02
C ASN A 470 -33.04 -31.12 8.15
N ARG A 471 -33.10 -31.98 7.12
CA ARG A 471 -34.37 -32.33 6.46
C ARG A 471 -34.76 -33.77 6.77
N GLY A 472 -34.92 -34.06 8.06
CA GLY A 472 -35.48 -35.30 8.56
C GLY A 472 -36.64 -35.04 9.50
N SER A 473 -37.84 -34.74 8.97
CA SER A 473 -39.09 -35.12 9.64
C SER A 473 -40.29 -35.03 8.70
N SER A 474 -40.93 -36.18 8.53
CA SER A 474 -42.36 -36.40 8.28
C SER A 474 -43.02 -35.79 7.04
N ARG A 475 -43.00 -36.55 5.93
CA ARG A 475 -44.19 -36.69 5.08
C ARG A 475 -44.51 -38.17 4.91
N LYS A 476 -45.60 -38.59 5.55
CA LYS A 476 -46.26 -39.89 5.29
C LYS A 476 -46.73 -39.90 3.83
N LEU A 477 -46.34 -40.91 3.08
CA LEU A 477 -46.94 -41.27 1.80
C LEU A 477 -48.31 -41.90 2.03
N PRO A 478 -49.37 -41.53 1.29
CA PRO A 478 -50.56 -42.36 1.17
C PRO A 478 -50.33 -43.45 0.11
N LYS A 479 -50.71 -44.67 0.49
CA LYS A 479 -50.90 -45.81 -0.40
C LYS A 479 -52.14 -45.61 -1.29
N GLU A 480 -52.05 -46.23 -2.47
CA GLU A 480 -53.13 -46.79 -3.30
C GLU A 480 -54.04 -45.80 -4.08
N LEU A 481 -54.02 -45.95 -5.41
CA LEU A 481 -55.08 -46.70 -6.11
C LEU A 481 -54.66 -47.01 -7.56
N GLU A 482 -54.59 -48.31 -7.84
CA GLU A 482 -54.66 -48.90 -9.19
C GLU A 482 -56.04 -48.63 -9.79
N THR A 483 -56.09 -48.11 -11.01
CA THR A 483 -56.93 -48.55 -12.14
C THR A 483 -56.47 -47.86 -13.41
#